data_AF-A0A2T0R4R5-F1
#
_entry.id   AF-A0A2T0R4R5-F1
#
_cell.length_a   1.000
_cell.length_b   1.000
_cell.length_c   1.000
_cell.angle_alpha   90.00
_cell.angle_beta   90.00
_cell.angle_gamma   90.00
#
_symmetry.space_group_name_H-M   'P 1'
#
loop_
_entity.id
_entity.type
_entity.pdbx_description
1 polymer ?
#
loop_
_entity_poly.entity_id
_entity_poly.type
_entity_poly.pdbx_seq_one_letter_code
_entity_poly.pdbx_strand_id
1 'polypeptide(L)'
;MIGEEAVAHVAALLAISTNRARRLAHTALPAGFVLRVGVPHVVLVEGATDVAVFSAVLATPVVAVGGKHLLPLAVAVARARGATVEVVLDGDEHDHRAEHGTRRVLAALDELAGRDGRVRVHVLPGDLEHCLASWPSFLDALHRDGSGLDRKDPAAYARAATRAGRDDLPAVLTLATSPPAPWPGPGDG
;
A
#
# COMPACT_ATOMS: atom_id res chain seq x y z
N MET A 1 2.76 9.14 18.04
CA MET A 1 3.60 7.97 18.37
C MET A 1 2.73 6.73 18.44
N ILE A 2 3.30 5.54 18.19
CA ILE A 2 2.58 4.28 18.40
C ILE A 2 2.53 4.01 19.93
N GLY A 3 1.35 3.68 20.47
CA GLY A 3 1.19 3.37 21.90
C GLY A 3 1.82 2.03 22.28
N GLU A 4 2.09 1.80 23.57
CA GLU A 4 2.73 0.58 24.08
C GLU A 4 2.00 -0.71 23.70
N GLU A 5 0.67 -0.71 23.80
CA GLU A 5 -0.16 -1.85 23.40
C GLU A 5 0.00 -2.16 21.90
N ALA A 6 0.04 -1.12 21.06
CA ALA A 6 0.25 -1.29 19.63
C ALA A 6 1.67 -1.77 19.31
N VAL A 7 2.70 -1.36 20.07
CA VAL A 7 4.06 -1.91 19.95
C VAL A 7 4.09 -3.41 20.30
N ALA A 8 3.43 -3.80 21.40
CA ALA A 8 3.32 -5.20 21.79
C ALA A 8 2.60 -6.04 20.72
N HIS A 9 1.53 -5.50 20.14
CA HIS A 9 0.81 -6.16 19.06
C HIS A 9 1.67 -6.30 17.79
N VAL A 10 2.39 -5.26 17.37
CA VAL A 10 3.35 -5.36 16.24
C VAL A 10 4.43 -6.41 16.51
N ALA A 11 4.96 -6.46 17.73
CA ALA A 11 5.96 -7.43 18.12
C ALA A 11 5.43 -8.88 18.01
N ALA A 12 4.20 -9.11 18.46
CA ALA A 12 3.52 -10.40 18.35
C ALA A 12 3.26 -10.78 16.88
N LEU A 13 2.71 -9.87 16.08
CA LEU A 13 2.42 -10.10 14.65
C LEU A 13 3.66 -10.45 13.82
N LEU A 14 4.81 -9.88 14.17
CA LEU A 14 6.07 -10.08 13.44
C LEU A 14 7.00 -11.11 14.11
N ALA A 15 6.57 -11.73 15.22
CA ALA A 15 7.40 -12.65 16.03
C ALA A 15 8.79 -12.07 16.40
N ILE A 16 8.82 -10.81 16.85
CA ILE A 16 10.04 -10.10 17.28
C ILE A 16 9.90 -9.56 18.71
N SER A 17 11.00 -9.07 19.29
CA SER A 17 10.93 -8.38 20.58
C SER A 17 10.25 -7.01 20.48
N THR A 18 9.59 -6.59 21.56
CA THR A 18 8.95 -5.27 21.69
C THR A 18 9.94 -4.12 21.47
N ASN A 19 11.18 -4.25 21.95
CA ASN A 19 12.24 -3.28 21.71
C ASN A 19 12.59 -3.16 20.22
N ARG A 20 12.64 -4.29 19.49
CA ARG A 20 12.88 -4.28 18.04
C ARG A 20 11.70 -3.69 17.30
N ALA A 21 10.47 -4.07 17.65
CA ALA A 21 9.24 -3.55 17.06
C ALA A 21 9.16 -2.02 17.22
N ARG A 22 9.37 -1.52 18.44
CA ARG A 22 9.44 -0.08 18.75
C ARG A 22 10.45 0.62 17.85
N ARG A 23 11.71 0.13 17.86
CA ARG A 23 12.79 0.73 17.06
C ARG A 23 12.40 0.81 15.58
N LEU A 24 11.95 -0.30 14.99
CA LEU A 24 11.57 -0.36 13.58
C LEU A 24 10.39 0.59 13.26
N ALA A 25 9.36 0.61 14.09
CA ALA A 25 8.20 1.50 13.90
C ALA A 25 8.59 2.99 13.94
N HIS A 26 9.67 3.35 14.65
CA HIS A 26 10.16 4.73 14.73
C HIS A 26 11.18 5.09 13.65
N THR A 27 12.01 4.14 13.20
CA THR A 27 13.16 4.45 12.33
C THR A 27 13.01 3.97 10.89
N ALA A 28 12.18 2.96 10.64
CA ALA A 28 12.09 2.34 9.32
C ALA A 28 10.96 2.92 8.47
N LEU A 29 9.86 3.34 9.09
CA LEU A 29 8.69 3.85 8.37
C LEU A 29 8.80 5.36 8.12
N PRO A 30 8.19 5.88 7.03
CA PRO A 30 8.21 7.30 6.71
C PRO A 30 7.66 8.18 7.85
N ALA A 31 8.18 9.41 7.94
CA ALA A 31 7.69 10.38 8.91
C ALA A 31 6.17 10.60 8.74
N GLY A 32 5.44 10.57 9.86
CA GLY A 32 3.98 10.73 9.86
C GLY A 32 3.19 9.49 9.45
N PHE A 33 3.84 8.37 9.10
CA PHE A 33 3.16 7.12 8.71
C PHE A 33 2.07 6.69 9.72
N VAL A 34 2.43 6.63 11.00
CA VAL A 34 1.52 6.21 12.08
C VAL A 34 0.26 7.09 12.17
N LEU A 35 0.36 8.38 11.83
CA LEU A 35 -0.80 9.28 11.81
C LEU A 35 -1.69 8.98 10.60
N ARG A 36 -1.10 8.73 9.43
CA ARG A 36 -1.82 8.45 8.18
C ARG A 36 -2.55 7.12 8.18
N VAL A 37 -2.04 6.11 8.90
CA VAL A 37 -2.70 4.81 9.08
C VAL A 37 -3.64 4.76 10.30
N GLY A 38 -3.86 5.88 10.98
CA GLY A 38 -4.80 5.99 12.09
C GLY A 38 -6.28 6.03 11.68
N VAL A 39 -6.60 5.56 10.49
CA VAL A 39 -7.94 5.55 9.88
C VAL A 39 -8.49 4.12 9.83
N PRO A 40 -9.83 3.92 9.71
CA PRO A 40 -10.42 2.58 9.71
C PRO A 40 -9.99 1.69 8.54
N HIS A 41 -9.71 2.28 7.38
CA HIS A 41 -9.33 1.57 6.17
C HIS A 41 -8.23 2.35 5.43
N VAL A 42 -7.15 1.68 5.04
CA VAL A 42 -6.01 2.28 4.36
C VAL A 42 -5.47 1.36 3.26
N VAL A 43 -5.01 1.96 2.17
CA VAL A 43 -4.25 1.27 1.12
C VAL A 43 -2.77 1.58 1.32
N LEU A 44 -1.95 0.55 1.43
CA LEU A 44 -0.50 0.64 1.53
C LEU A 44 0.12 0.32 0.18
N VAL A 45 1.06 1.17 -0.22
CA VAL A 45 1.79 1.06 -1.49
C VAL A 45 3.28 1.24 -1.25
N GLU A 46 4.10 0.87 -2.22
CA GLU A 46 5.55 0.89 -2.07
C GLU A 46 6.12 2.31 -2.01
N GLY A 47 5.75 3.14 -2.99
CA GLY A 47 6.39 4.40 -3.28
C GLY A 47 5.44 5.58 -3.55
N ALA A 48 6.05 6.72 -3.87
CA ALA A 48 5.32 7.97 -4.05
C ALA A 48 4.56 8.04 -5.39
N THR A 49 5.05 7.36 -6.44
CA THR A 49 4.36 7.22 -7.73
C THR A 49 3.06 6.46 -7.57
N ASP A 50 3.06 5.38 -6.78
CA ASP A 50 1.86 4.63 -6.45
C ASP A 50 0.85 5.50 -5.72
N VAL A 51 1.29 6.26 -4.69
CA VAL A 51 0.42 7.21 -3.98
C VAL A 51 -0.19 8.21 -4.95
N ALA A 52 0.59 8.76 -5.87
CA ALA A 52 0.12 9.75 -6.82
C ALA A 52 -1.01 9.23 -7.72
N VAL A 53 -0.88 7.99 -8.22
CA VAL A 53 -1.90 7.36 -9.07
C VAL A 53 -3.09 6.90 -8.23
N PHE A 54 -2.83 6.10 -7.19
CA PHE A 54 -3.90 5.47 -6.43
C PHE A 54 -4.72 6.48 -5.61
N SER A 55 -4.12 7.56 -5.11
CA SER A 55 -4.89 8.62 -4.43
C SER A 55 -5.78 9.40 -5.37
N ALA A 56 -5.45 9.46 -6.67
CA ALA A 56 -6.34 10.03 -7.65
C ALA A 56 -7.51 9.08 -7.91
N VAL A 57 -7.29 7.76 -7.91
CA VAL A 57 -8.31 6.79 -8.33
C VAL A 57 -9.21 6.24 -7.22
N LEU A 58 -8.75 6.26 -5.97
CA LEU A 58 -9.44 5.68 -4.82
C LEU A 58 -9.95 6.77 -3.87
N ALA A 59 -11.08 6.48 -3.20
CA ALA A 59 -11.54 7.29 -2.08
C ALA A 59 -10.83 6.94 -0.76
N THR A 60 -10.26 5.74 -0.66
CA THR A 60 -9.52 5.27 0.52
C THR A 60 -8.15 5.96 0.59
N PRO A 61 -7.70 6.41 1.79
CA PRO A 61 -6.37 6.96 1.95
C PRO A 61 -5.28 5.98 1.49
N VAL A 62 -4.34 6.48 0.67
CA VAL A 62 -3.19 5.72 0.17
C VAL A 62 -1.92 6.20 0.84
N VAL A 63 -1.10 5.28 1.34
CA VAL A 63 0.11 5.59 2.11
C VAL A 63 1.31 4.81 1.58
N ALA A 64 2.32 5.53 1.10
CA ALA A 64 3.61 4.95 0.77
C ALA A 64 4.33 4.44 2.03
N VAL A 65 4.89 3.24 1.95
CA VAL A 65 5.66 2.65 3.05
C VAL A 65 7.17 2.90 2.95
N GLY A 66 7.67 3.38 1.81
CA GLY A 66 9.10 3.61 1.60
C GLY A 66 9.84 2.37 1.09
N GLY A 67 9.14 1.50 0.36
CA GLY A 67 9.70 0.32 -0.30
C GLY A 67 9.11 -1.01 0.15
N LYS A 68 9.07 -1.97 -0.78
CA LYS A 68 8.53 -3.33 -0.64
C LYS A 68 8.84 -4.04 0.68
N HIS A 69 10.10 -4.01 1.08
CA HIS A 69 10.59 -4.72 2.27
C HIS A 69 10.00 -4.21 3.60
N LEU A 70 9.40 -3.02 3.61
CA LEU A 70 8.75 -2.43 4.78
C LEU A 70 7.26 -2.74 4.87
N LEU A 71 6.65 -3.32 3.81
CA LEU A 71 5.22 -3.62 3.78
C LEU A 71 4.77 -4.50 4.96
N PRO A 72 5.46 -5.59 5.35
CA PRO A 72 5.03 -6.39 6.49
C PRO A 72 4.99 -5.60 7.81
N LEU A 73 5.99 -4.74 8.04
CA LEU A 73 6.02 -3.86 9.21
C LEU A 73 4.89 -2.82 9.16
N ALA A 74 4.68 -2.20 8.01
CA ALA A 74 3.65 -1.20 7.80
C ALA A 74 2.24 -1.78 8.02
N VAL A 75 1.98 -2.98 7.50
CA VAL A 75 0.73 -3.74 7.74
C VAL A 75 0.55 -4.04 9.22
N ALA A 76 1.58 -4.59 9.89
CA ALA A 76 1.50 -4.88 11.32
C ALA A 76 1.20 -3.61 12.15
N VAL A 77 1.82 -2.48 11.82
CA VAL A 77 1.57 -1.19 12.48
C VAL A 77 0.14 -0.71 12.21
N ALA A 78 -0.35 -0.75 10.97
CA ALA A 78 -1.70 -0.35 10.64
C ALA A 78 -2.76 -1.24 11.34
N ARG A 79 -2.57 -2.56 11.36
CA ARG A 79 -3.44 -3.50 12.08
C ARG A 79 -3.43 -3.28 13.58
N ALA A 80 -2.25 -3.02 14.18
CA ALA A 80 -2.15 -2.70 15.60
C ALA A 80 -2.85 -1.38 15.96
N ARG A 81 -3.13 -0.52 14.97
CA ARG A 81 -3.93 0.70 15.09
C ARG A 81 -5.42 0.48 14.78
N GLY A 82 -5.82 -0.75 14.48
CA GLY A 82 -7.20 -1.14 14.21
C GLY A 82 -7.62 -0.95 12.75
N ALA A 83 -6.72 -0.57 11.84
CA ALA A 83 -7.05 -0.41 10.44
C ALA A 83 -7.27 -1.77 9.75
N THR A 84 -8.21 -1.80 8.82
CA THR A 84 -8.16 -2.76 7.72
C THR A 84 -7.19 -2.24 6.67
N VAL A 85 -6.41 -3.15 6.10
CA VAL A 85 -5.31 -2.84 5.21
C VAL A 85 -5.50 -3.51 3.86
N GLU A 86 -5.46 -2.73 2.80
CA GLU A 86 -5.20 -3.25 1.46
C GLU A 86 -3.75 -2.95 1.09
N VAL A 87 -3.06 -3.88 0.47
CA VAL A 87 -1.67 -3.71 0.02
C VAL A 87 -1.66 -3.84 -1.49
N VAL A 88 -1.04 -2.89 -2.18
CA VAL A 88 -0.74 -3.00 -3.61
C VAL A 88 0.75 -3.19 -3.79
N LEU A 89 1.11 -4.12 -4.66
CA LEU A 89 2.47 -4.58 -4.84
C LEU A 89 2.73 -4.82 -6.32
N ASP A 90 3.90 -4.39 -6.80
CA ASP A 90 4.31 -4.67 -8.18
C ASP A 90 4.61 -6.16 -8.37
N GLY A 91 4.14 -6.71 -9.49
CA GLY A 91 4.48 -8.04 -9.96
C GLY A 91 5.84 -8.03 -10.64
N ASP A 92 6.91 -8.30 -9.89
CA ASP A 92 8.29 -8.29 -10.40
C ASP A 92 8.63 -9.56 -11.23
N GLU A 93 7.80 -9.95 -12.19
CA GLU A 93 7.95 -11.23 -12.91
C GLU A 93 9.20 -11.29 -13.81
N HIS A 94 9.85 -10.15 -14.08
CA HIS A 94 10.92 -10.02 -15.07
C HIS A 94 12.34 -9.95 -14.49
N ASP A 95 12.52 -9.88 -13.17
CA ASP A 95 13.84 -9.89 -12.51
C ASP A 95 13.89 -10.95 -11.41
N HIS A 96 14.62 -12.03 -11.64
CA HIS A 96 14.73 -13.18 -10.72
C HIS A 96 15.15 -12.82 -9.28
N ARG A 97 15.90 -11.72 -9.07
CA ARG A 97 16.25 -11.29 -7.70
C ARG A 97 15.10 -10.54 -7.05
N ALA A 98 14.45 -9.66 -7.81
CA ALA A 98 13.27 -8.92 -7.37
C ALA A 98 12.11 -9.88 -7.07
N GLU A 99 11.95 -10.92 -7.89
CA GLU A 99 10.98 -11.99 -7.72
C GLU A 99 11.12 -12.72 -6.37
N HIS A 100 12.35 -13.10 -5.98
CA HIS A 100 12.57 -13.76 -4.69
C HIS A 100 12.27 -12.82 -3.50
N GLY A 101 12.62 -11.54 -3.62
CA GLY A 101 12.26 -10.51 -2.63
C GLY A 101 10.75 -10.35 -2.49
N THR A 102 10.05 -10.26 -3.62
CA THR A 102 8.59 -10.17 -3.69
C THR A 102 7.91 -11.40 -3.10
N ARG A 103 8.36 -12.62 -3.44
CA ARG A 103 7.82 -13.86 -2.83
C ARG A 103 7.95 -13.88 -1.31
N ARG A 104 9.08 -13.42 -0.77
CA ARG A 104 9.28 -13.35 0.69
C ARG A 104 8.35 -12.34 1.36
N VAL A 105 8.13 -11.19 0.72
CA VAL A 105 7.20 -10.18 1.23
C VAL A 105 5.77 -10.71 1.15
N LEU A 106 5.37 -11.35 0.05
CA LEU A 106 4.06 -11.97 -0.08
C LEU A 106 3.82 -13.06 0.97
N ALA A 107 4.80 -13.92 1.25
CA ALA A 107 4.68 -14.92 2.30
C ALA A 107 4.46 -14.29 3.69
N ALA A 108 5.23 -13.23 4.02
CA ALA A 108 5.04 -12.50 5.27
C ALA A 108 3.70 -11.77 5.34
N LEU A 109 3.20 -11.25 4.21
CA LEU A 109 1.89 -10.61 4.13
C LEU A 109 0.75 -11.62 4.25
N ASP A 110 0.90 -12.83 3.71
CA ASP A 110 -0.06 -13.93 3.84
C ASP A 110 -0.18 -14.39 5.30
N GLU A 111 0.95 -14.56 5.99
CA GLU A 111 0.99 -14.83 7.44
C GLU A 111 0.27 -13.71 8.24
N LEU A 112 0.49 -12.45 7.86
CA LEU A 112 -0.16 -11.30 8.49
C LEU A 112 -1.63 -11.15 8.12
N ALA A 113 -2.07 -11.62 6.96
CA ALA A 113 -3.47 -11.58 6.55
C ALA A 113 -4.32 -12.51 7.40
N GLY A 114 -3.75 -13.63 7.85
CA GLY A 114 -4.42 -14.58 8.73
C GLY A 114 -5.81 -14.95 8.19
N ARG A 115 -6.75 -15.24 9.11
CA ARG A 115 -8.14 -15.62 8.75
C ARG A 115 -9.17 -14.52 9.02
N ASP A 116 -8.76 -13.35 9.51
CA ASP A 116 -9.69 -12.31 9.96
C ASP A 116 -10.15 -11.36 8.84
N GLY A 117 -9.60 -11.52 7.62
CA GLY A 117 -9.99 -10.76 6.44
C GLY A 117 -9.60 -9.27 6.51
N ARG A 118 -8.75 -8.86 7.46
CA ARG A 118 -8.33 -7.47 7.64
C ARG A 118 -7.11 -7.06 6.81
N VAL A 119 -6.52 -7.98 6.07
CA VAL A 119 -5.50 -7.66 5.08
C VAL A 119 -5.91 -8.28 3.76
N ARG A 120 -5.88 -7.47 2.71
CA ARG A 120 -5.97 -7.95 1.32
C ARG A 120 -4.73 -7.52 0.58
N VAL A 121 -4.17 -8.42 -0.22
CA VAL A 121 -2.99 -8.15 -1.03
C VAL A 121 -3.39 -8.20 -2.50
N HIS A 122 -3.10 -7.14 -3.22
CA HIS A 122 -3.32 -6.96 -4.64
C HIS A 122 -1.95 -6.92 -5.31
N VAL A 123 -1.66 -7.93 -6.13
CA VAL A 123 -0.42 -7.97 -6.91
C VAL A 123 -0.76 -7.54 -8.33
N LEU A 124 -0.10 -6.48 -8.79
CA LEU A 124 -0.20 -6.06 -10.18
C LEU A 124 0.46 -7.11 -11.09
N PRO A 125 0.00 -7.30 -12.34
CA PRO A 125 0.58 -8.25 -13.29
C PRO A 125 1.99 -7.85 -13.78
N GLY A 126 2.46 -6.66 -13.41
CA GLY A 126 3.76 -6.10 -13.73
C GLY A 126 4.07 -4.95 -12.78
N ASP A 127 4.96 -4.05 -13.18
CA ASP A 127 5.11 -2.77 -12.49
C ASP A 127 3.93 -1.83 -12.76
N LEU A 128 3.78 -0.81 -11.92
CA LEU A 128 2.75 0.22 -12.10
C LEU A 128 2.80 0.84 -13.51
N GLU A 129 3.99 1.11 -14.03
CA GLU A 129 4.16 1.69 -15.38
C GLU A 129 3.56 0.82 -16.48
N HIS A 130 3.74 -0.50 -16.42
CA HIS A 130 3.13 -1.44 -17.36
C HIS A 130 1.61 -1.35 -17.31
N CYS A 131 1.03 -1.24 -16.12
CA CYS A 131 -0.41 -1.07 -15.95
C CYS A 131 -0.89 0.28 -16.51
N LEU A 132 -0.17 1.37 -16.23
CA LEU A 132 -0.49 2.72 -16.70
C LEU A 132 -0.39 2.85 -18.23
N ALA A 133 0.49 2.09 -18.88
CA ALA A 133 0.60 2.04 -20.33
C ALA A 133 -0.70 1.54 -21.01
N SER A 134 -1.57 0.87 -20.28
CA SER A 134 -2.87 0.41 -20.76
C SER A 134 -4.03 1.40 -20.48
N TRP A 135 -3.75 2.60 -19.97
CA TRP A 135 -4.73 3.65 -19.66
C TRP A 135 -4.61 4.83 -20.64
N PRO A 136 -5.34 4.84 -21.77
CA PRO A 136 -5.13 5.83 -22.84
C PRO A 136 -5.27 7.29 -22.41
N SER A 137 -6.34 7.63 -21.69
CA SER A 137 -6.60 9.01 -21.26
C SER A 137 -5.57 9.53 -20.25
N PHE A 138 -4.97 8.63 -19.45
CA PHE A 138 -3.82 8.95 -18.59
C PHE A 138 -2.59 9.29 -19.42
N LEU A 139 -2.24 8.47 -20.42
CA LEU A 139 -1.09 8.73 -21.29
C LEU A 139 -1.25 10.05 -22.04
N ASP A 140 -2.43 10.34 -22.57
CA ASP A 140 -2.73 11.61 -23.22
C ASP A 140 -2.57 12.81 -22.27
N ALA A 141 -2.96 12.65 -21.00
CA ALA A 141 -2.78 13.69 -19.99
C ALA A 141 -1.30 13.86 -19.58
N LEU A 142 -0.55 12.76 -19.48
CA LEU A 142 0.86 12.75 -19.12
C LEU A 142 1.73 13.40 -20.20
N HIS A 143 1.47 13.08 -21.47
CA HIS A 143 2.16 13.68 -22.62
C HIS A 143 1.84 15.17 -22.78
N ARG A 144 0.61 15.61 -22.49
CA ARG A 144 0.23 17.03 -22.49
C ARG A 144 1.03 17.85 -21.48
N ASP A 145 1.43 17.24 -20.37
CA ASP A 145 2.31 17.86 -19.36
C ASP A 145 3.80 17.74 -19.72
N GLY A 146 4.15 17.19 -20.88
CA GLY A 146 5.53 17.03 -21.33
C GLY A 146 6.32 15.97 -20.55
N SER A 147 5.62 15.02 -19.92
CA SER A 147 6.20 13.92 -19.15
C SER A 147 6.00 12.56 -19.85
N GLY A 148 6.58 11.51 -19.29
CA GLY A 148 6.53 10.13 -19.77
C GLY A 148 6.65 9.14 -18.62
N LEU A 149 6.29 7.87 -18.87
CA LEU A 149 6.34 6.79 -17.86
C LEU A 149 7.77 6.51 -17.38
N ASP A 150 8.76 6.72 -18.25
CA ASP A 150 10.19 6.56 -17.95
C ASP A 150 10.70 7.53 -16.87
N ARG A 151 10.05 8.69 -16.72
CA ARG A 151 10.45 9.72 -15.75
C ARG A 151 10.00 9.40 -14.32
N LYS A 152 8.98 8.55 -14.15
CA LYS A 152 8.39 8.18 -12.85
C LYS A 152 8.16 9.39 -11.92
N ASP A 153 7.71 10.51 -12.47
CA ASP A 153 7.47 11.75 -11.72
C ASP A 153 6.10 11.69 -11.00
N PRO A 154 6.08 11.59 -9.65
CA PRO A 154 4.82 11.51 -8.91
C PRO A 154 3.90 12.71 -9.15
N ALA A 155 4.44 13.91 -9.33
CA ALA A 155 3.62 15.10 -9.54
C ALA A 155 2.93 15.08 -10.91
N ALA A 156 3.64 14.64 -11.95
CA ALA A 156 3.06 14.44 -13.28
C ALA A 156 2.01 13.31 -13.27
N TYR A 157 2.30 12.19 -12.59
CA TYR A 157 1.37 11.08 -12.47
C TYR A 157 0.07 11.49 -11.76
N ALA A 158 0.17 12.23 -10.66
CA ALA A 158 -1.01 12.70 -9.93
C ALA A 158 -1.91 13.57 -10.82
N ARG A 159 -1.31 14.51 -11.58
CA ARG A 159 -2.05 15.38 -12.50
C ARG A 159 -2.67 14.60 -13.65
N ALA A 160 -1.93 13.67 -14.24
CA ALA A 160 -2.41 12.82 -15.32
C ALA A 160 -3.58 11.94 -14.85
N ALA A 161 -3.44 11.23 -13.72
CA ALA A 161 -4.47 10.38 -13.15
C ALA A 161 -5.72 11.15 -12.72
N THR A 162 -5.58 12.40 -12.26
CA THR A 162 -6.73 13.26 -11.93
C THR A 162 -7.52 13.68 -13.17
N ARG A 163 -6.84 13.90 -14.30
CA ARG A 163 -7.46 14.34 -15.57
C ARG A 163 -7.95 13.19 -16.45
N ALA A 164 -7.42 11.99 -16.22
CA ALA A 164 -7.77 10.80 -16.97
C ALA A 164 -9.24 10.40 -16.74
N GLY A 165 -9.87 9.90 -17.80
CA GLY A 165 -11.21 9.35 -17.73
C GLY A 165 -11.26 8.11 -16.86
N ARG A 166 -12.42 7.83 -16.25
CA ARG A 166 -12.65 6.57 -15.52
C ARG A 166 -13.21 5.46 -16.38
N ASP A 167 -13.79 5.82 -17.52
CA ASP A 167 -14.39 4.86 -18.45
C ASP A 167 -13.34 3.95 -19.10
N ASP A 168 -12.09 4.40 -19.19
CA ASP A 168 -10.95 3.65 -19.72
C ASP A 168 -9.90 3.30 -18.65
N LEU A 169 -10.24 3.40 -17.36
CA LEU A 169 -9.37 2.98 -16.26
C LEU A 169 -9.17 1.46 -16.31
N PRO A 170 -7.93 0.95 -16.35
CA PRO A 170 -7.67 -0.48 -16.33
C PRO A 170 -8.26 -1.15 -15.09
N ALA A 171 -8.95 -2.28 -15.29
CA ALA A 171 -9.60 -3.03 -14.20
C ALA A 171 -8.62 -3.49 -13.10
N VAL A 172 -7.34 -3.65 -13.44
CA VAL A 172 -6.31 -3.97 -12.46
C VAL A 172 -6.07 -2.84 -11.44
N LEU A 173 -6.32 -1.58 -11.84
CA LEU A 173 -6.19 -0.40 -10.99
C LEU A 173 -7.48 -0.09 -10.22
N THR A 174 -8.60 -0.73 -10.58
CA THR A 174 -9.85 -0.69 -9.80
C THR A 174 -9.75 -1.69 -8.64
N LEU A 175 -8.97 -1.34 -7.62
CA LEU A 175 -8.92 -2.11 -6.37
C LEU A 175 -10.34 -2.22 -5.80
N ALA A 176 -10.68 -3.38 -5.22
CA ALA A 176 -12.04 -3.70 -4.81
C ALA A 176 -12.52 -2.70 -3.73
N THR A 177 -13.25 -1.67 -4.16
CA THR A 177 -13.70 -0.52 -3.36
C THR A 177 -14.70 -0.85 -2.24
N SER A 178 -14.89 -2.13 -1.91
CA SER A 178 -15.75 -2.55 -0.82
C SER A 178 -15.00 -2.50 0.51
N PRO A 179 -15.37 -1.60 1.44
CA PRO A 179 -14.84 -1.66 2.79
C PRO A 179 -15.19 -3.04 3.37
N PRO A 180 -14.27 -3.69 4.08
CA PRO A 180 -14.61 -4.86 4.87
C PRO A 180 -15.70 -4.50 5.88
N ALA A 181 -16.51 -5.49 6.25
CA ALA A 181 -17.55 -5.32 7.25
C ALA A 181 -16.97 -4.69 8.53
N PRO A 182 -17.69 -3.74 9.17
CA PRO A 182 -17.20 -3.09 10.38
C PRO A 182 -16.87 -4.13 11.45
N TRP A 183 -15.65 -4.07 11.96
CA TRP A 183 -15.23 -4.87 13.10
C TRP A 183 -16.00 -4.42 14.35
N PRO A 184 -16.73 -5.30 15.05
CA PRO A 184 -17.19 -4.99 16.39
C PRO A 184 -15.93 -4.96 17.25
N GLY A 185 -15.52 -3.77 17.71
CA GLY A 185 -14.39 -3.61 18.62
C GLY A 185 -14.39 -4.65 19.76
N PRO A 186 -13.26 -4.87 20.46
CA PRO A 186 -13.36 -5.51 21.77
C PRO A 186 -14.39 -4.73 22.58
N GLY A 187 -15.52 -5.37 22.89
CA GLY A 187 -16.61 -4.72 23.59
C GLY A 187 -16.10 -4.14 24.90
N ASP A 188 -16.53 -2.93 25.23
CA ASP A 188 -16.45 -2.41 26.59
C ASP A 188 -17.32 -3.34 27.47
N GLY A 189 -16.69 -4.34 28.07
CA GLY A 189 -17.32 -5.36 28.92
C GLY A 189 -16.37 -5.81 30.01
#